data_AF-A0A5K1FM51-F1
#
_entry.id   AF-A0A5K1FM51-F1
#
_cell.length_a   1.000
_cell.length_b   1.000
_cell.length_c   1.000
_cell.angle_alpha   90.00
_cell.angle_beta   90.00
_cell.angle_gamma   90.00
#
_symmetry.space_group_name_H-M   'P 1'
#
loop_
_entity.id
_entity.type
_entity.pdbx_description
1 polymer ?
#
loop_
_entity_poly.entity_id
_entity_poly.type
_entity_poly.pdbx_seq_one_letter_code
_entity_poly.pdbx_strand_id
1 'polypeptide(L)' 'WWRDLGLGDHIIFVRDRLVESYFMVVGKMHEPQFSQYRMQFARVSYLMATIEDIFGEHKSVEELERFVQVVER' A
#
# COMPACT_ATOMS: atom_id res chain seq x y z
N TRP A 1 9.13 5.75 -8.10
CA TRP A 1 8.59 5.71 -6.73
C TRP A 1 8.35 4.27 -6.28
N TRP A 2 7.36 3.55 -6.81
CA TRP A 2 6.99 2.24 -6.25
C TRP A 2 8.11 1.21 -6.44
N ARG A 3 8.80 1.22 -7.60
CA ARG A 3 10.00 0.39 -7.83
C ARG A 3 11.13 0.76 -6.88
N ASP A 4 11.37 2.06 -6.70
CA ASP A 4 12.41 2.57 -5.80
C ASP A 4 12.15 2.20 -4.33
N LEU A 5 10.89 1.96 -3.97
CA LEU A 5 10.50 1.50 -2.64
C LEU A 5 10.88 0.02 -2.40
N GLY A 6 11.05 -0.77 -3.47
CA GLY A 6 11.59 -2.14 -3.41
C GLY A 6 10.74 -3.16 -2.63
N LEU A 7 9.50 -2.84 -2.23
CA LEU A 7 8.72 -3.73 -1.36
C LEU A 7 8.45 -5.10 -1.99
N GLY A 8 8.21 -5.15 -3.30
CA GLY A 8 8.00 -6.41 -4.03
C GLY A 8 9.22 -7.34 -4.02
N ASP A 9 10.42 -6.77 -3.87
CA ASP A 9 11.66 -7.54 -3.79
C ASP A 9 11.93 -8.09 -2.38
N HIS A 10 11.33 -7.46 -1.36
CA HIS A 10 11.54 -7.80 0.06
C HIS A 10 10.38 -8.59 0.68
N ILE A 11 9.15 -8.41 0.18
CA ILE A 11 7.93 -8.99 0.76
C ILE A 11 7.26 -9.87 -0.29
N ILE A 12 7.78 -11.08 -0.45
CA ILE A 12 7.47 -12.01 -1.55
C ILE A 12 5.99 -12.44 -1.66
N PHE A 13 5.19 -12.25 -0.61
CA PHE A 13 3.76 -12.61 -0.58
C PHE A 13 2.84 -11.41 -0.92
N VAL A 14 3.35 -10.18 -0.93
CA VAL A 14 2.56 -8.99 -1.25
C VAL A 14 2.36 -8.91 -2.76
N ARG A 15 1.13 -8.56 -3.16
CA ARG A 15 0.78 -8.38 -4.57
C ARG A 15 1.23 -7.00 -5.06
N ASP A 16 1.70 -6.91 -6.31
CA ASP A 16 1.92 -5.60 -6.94
C ASP A 16 0.58 -4.95 -7.30
N ARG A 17 0.09 -4.11 -6.38
CA ARG A 17 -1.21 -3.44 -6.47
C ARG A 17 -1.15 -2.02 -7.01
N LEU A 18 -0.09 -1.65 -7.73
CA LEU A 18 0.09 -0.28 -8.23
C LEU A 18 -1.08 0.18 -9.10
N VAL A 19 -1.41 -0.62 -10.12
CA VAL A 19 -2.42 -0.27 -11.13
C VAL A 19 -3.80 -0.18 -10.47
N GLU A 20 -4.14 -1.13 -9.61
CA GLU A 20 -5.42 -1.17 -8.90
C GLU A 20 -5.55 0.02 -7.94
N SER A 21 -4.47 0.34 -7.22
CA SER A 21 -4.42 1.48 -6.30
C SER A 21 -4.64 2.78 -7.06
N TYR A 22 -3.92 3.01 -8.16
CA TYR A 22 -4.12 4.21 -8.97
C TYR A 22 -5.51 4.27 -9.60
N PHE A 23 -6.03 3.13 -10.08
CA PHE A 23 -7.36 3.03 -10.68
C PHE A 23 -8.47 3.39 -9.67
N MET A 24 -8.40 2.87 -8.45
CA MET A 24 -9.36 3.18 -7.37
C MET A 24 -9.36 4.69 -7.06
N VAL A 25 -8.18 5.32 -7.05
CA VAL A 25 -8.05 6.75 -6.79
C VAL A 25 -8.57 7.61 -7.95
N VAL A 26 -8.28 7.24 -9.19
CA VAL A 26 -8.83 7.91 -10.38
C VAL A 26 -10.35 7.83 -10.38
N GLY A 27 -10.92 6.68 -10.05
CA GLY A 27 -12.38 6.50 -9.98
C GLY A 27 -13.07 7.45 -8.99
N LYS A 28 -12.37 7.87 -7.92
CA LYS A 28 -12.89 8.81 -6.91
C LYS A 28 -12.73 10.28 -7.30
N MET A 29 -11.65 10.63 -8.00
CA MET A 29 -11.25 12.03 -8.25
C MET A 29 -10.63 12.14 -9.64
N HIS A 30 -11.43 11.99 -10.69
CA HIS A 30 -10.95 11.89 -12.06
C HIS A 30 -10.58 13.25 -12.68
N GLU A 31 -11.05 14.36 -12.10
CA GLU A 31 -10.94 15.69 -12.67
C GLU A 31 -9.48 16.18 -12.73
N PRO A 32 -9.05 16.89 -13.79
CA PRO A 32 -7.64 17.21 -14.02
C PRO A 32 -6.95 17.96 -12.87
N GLN A 33 -7.67 18.84 -12.17
CA GLN A 33 -7.15 19.62 -11.05
C GLN A 33 -6.66 18.77 -9.86
N PHE A 34 -7.13 17.52 -9.75
CA PHE A 34 -6.74 16.61 -8.67
C PHE A 34 -5.53 15.73 -9.03
N SER A 35 -4.78 16.02 -10.10
CA SER A 35 -3.65 15.19 -10.55
C SER A 35 -2.61 14.90 -9.44
N GLN A 36 -2.21 15.91 -8.68
CA GLN A 36 -1.27 15.74 -7.56
C GLN A 36 -1.88 14.96 -6.40
N TYR A 37 -3.15 15.23 -6.07
CA TYR A 37 -3.89 14.48 -5.04
C TYR A 37 -4.01 13.01 -5.41
N ARG A 38 -4.35 12.70 -6.67
CA ARG A 38 -4.41 11.32 -7.15
C ARG A 38 -3.07 10.62 -7.00
N MET A 39 -1.98 11.29 -7.36
CA MET A 39 -0.65 10.71 -7.24
C MET A 39 -0.33 10.38 -5.78
N GLN A 40 -0.54 11.31 -4.84
CA GLN A 40 -0.26 11.04 -3.42
C GLN A 40 -1.20 9.98 -2.83
N PHE A 41 -2.49 10.04 -3.15
CA PHE A 41 -3.47 9.12 -2.62
C PHE A 41 -3.28 7.70 -3.16
N ALA A 42 -2.80 7.55 -4.40
CA ALA A 42 -2.44 6.25 -4.95
C ALA A 42 -1.24 5.62 -4.23
N ARG A 43 -0.26 6.44 -3.78
CA ARG A 43 0.86 5.95 -2.96
C ARG A 43 0.40 5.43 -1.61
N VAL A 44 -0.46 6.19 -0.94
CA VAL A 44 -1.06 5.78 0.34
C VAL A 44 -1.89 4.52 0.16
N SER A 45 -2.71 4.46 -0.90
CA SER A 45 -3.55 3.29 -1.21
C SER A 45 -2.70 2.04 -1.47
N TYR A 46 -1.57 2.17 -2.17
CA TYR A 46 -0.63 1.07 -2.40
C TYR A 46 -0.02 0.54 -1.09
N LEU A 47 0.40 1.45 -0.19
CA LEU A 47 0.93 1.07 1.12
C LEU A 47 -0.14 0.41 2.00
N MET A 48 -1.36 0.94 2.02
CA MET A 48 -2.49 0.33 2.74
C MET A 48 -2.77 -1.09 2.24
N ALA A 49 -2.82 -1.29 0.93
CA ALA A 49 -3.04 -2.61 0.36
C ALA A 49 -1.88 -3.58 0.68
N THR A 50 -0.65 -3.08 0.76
CA THR A 50 0.51 -3.86 1.22
C THR A 50 0.35 -4.29 2.68
N ILE A 51 -0.12 -3.39 3.55
CA ILE A 51 -0.42 -3.70 4.95
C ILE A 51 -1.56 -4.72 5.05
N GLU A 52 -2.63 -4.56 4.28
CA GLU A 52 -3.73 -5.54 4.23
C GLU A 52 -3.22 -6.94 3.83
N ASP A 53 -2.31 -7.05 2.86
CA ASP A 53 -1.68 -8.32 2.50
C ASP A 53 -0.85 -8.89 3.67
N ILE A 54 -0.12 -8.06 4.42
CA ILE A 54 0.65 -8.48 5.62
C ILE A 54 -0.25 -9.04 6.73
N PHE A 55 -1.40 -8.40 6.99
CA PHE A 55 -2.36 -8.83 8.00
C PHE A 55 -3.27 -9.97 7.53
N GLY A 56 -3.47 -10.11 6.21
CA GLY A 56 -4.26 -11.17 5.59
C GLY A 56 -3.49 -12.47 5.39
N GLU A 57 -2.16 -12.41 5.33
CA GLU A 57 -1.33 -13.60 5.43
C GLU A 57 -1.49 -14.27 6.80
N HIS A 58 -1.37 -15.60 6.84
CA HIS A 58 -1.56 -16.40 8.07
C HIS A 58 -0.34 -16.26 9.01
N LYS A 59 -0.03 -15.04 9.43
CA LYS A 59 1.05 -14.71 10.37
C LYS A 59 0.61 -14.95 11.81
N SER A 60 1.60 -15.16 12.69
CA SER A 60 1.32 -15.28 14.12
C SER A 60 0.92 -13.93 14.70
N VAL A 61 0.11 -13.95 15.77
CA VAL A 61 -0.36 -12.73 16.45
C VAL A 61 0.82 -11.90 16.94
N GLU A 62 1.86 -12.55 17.44
CA GLU A 62 3.08 -11.89 17.96
C GLU A 62 3.86 -11.14 16.88
N GLU A 63 3.83 -11.61 15.63
CA GLU A 63 4.45 -10.91 14.50
C GLU A 63 3.66 -9.65 14.12
N LEU A 64 2.33 -9.74 14.13
CA LEU A 64 1.44 -8.61 13.84
C LEU A 64 1.52 -7.54 14.95
N GLU A 65 1.57 -7.95 16.22
CA GLU A 65 1.74 -7.02 17.35
C GLU A 65 3.07 -6.25 17.25
N ARG A 66 4.17 -6.93 16.90
CA ARG A 66 5.46 -6.25 16.67
C ARG A 66 5.39 -5.27 15.50
N PHE A 67 4.70 -5.62 14.43
CA PHE A 67 4.49 -4.71 13.31
C PHE A 67 3.75 -3.44 13.76
N VAL A 68 2.65 -3.58 14.51
CA VAL A 68 1.89 -2.44 15.05
C VAL A 68 2.76 -1.58 15.96
N GLN A 69 3.52 -2.19 16.88
CA GLN A 69 4.42 -1.46 17.78
C GLN A 69 5.47 -0.63 17.03
N VAL A 70 5.98 -1.11 15.90
CA VAL A 70 6.94 -0.35 15.07
C VAL A 70 6.25 0.81 14.37
N VAL A 71 5.00 0.65 13.92
CA VAL A 71 4.23 1.70 13.25
C VAL A 71 3.78 2.80 14.21
N GLU A 72 3.46 2.44 15.46
CA GLU A 72 3.02 3.40 16.49
C GLU A 72 4.16 4.20 17.14
N ARG A 73 5.43 3.79 16.94
CA ARG A 73 6.61 4.44 17.50
C ARG A 73 7.07 5.65 16.69
#